data_AF-A0A151UBE7-F1
#
_entry.id   AF-A0A151UBE7-F1
#
_cell.length_a   1.000
_cell.length_b   1.000
_cell.length_c   1.000
_cell.angle_alpha   90.00
_cell.angle_beta   90.00
_cell.angle_gamma   90.00
#
_symmetry.space_group_name_H-M   'P 1'
#
loop_
_entity.id
_entity.type
_entity.pdbx_description
1 polymer ?
#
loop_
_entity_poly.entity_id
_entity_poly.type
_entity_poly.pdbx_seq_one_letter_code
_entity_poly.pdbx_strand_id
1 'polypeptide(L)'
;MKKKRTVLACLHRVQLELERVGSESLVRLEKTLQVELNEVSLQEELLWFQNSREKWVKFGDRNSKFFHAQTLSRIRRNKIWGLFFLDGTWQTDPSLLQVKALCFFTQLFSSKMLPPIS
;
A
#
# COMPACT_ATOMS: atom_id res chain seq x y z
N MET A 1 5.51 0.29 5.48
CA MET A 1 5.39 -0.37 6.80
C MET A 1 6.65 -0.16 7.65
N LYS A 2 7.13 1.09 7.82
CA LYS A 2 8.29 1.41 8.67
C LYS A 2 7.94 1.28 10.15
N LYS A 3 6.74 1.76 10.54
CA LYS A 3 6.21 1.71 11.90
C LYS A 3 6.18 0.29 12.48
N LYS A 4 5.60 -0.69 11.77
CA LYS A 4 5.56 -2.10 12.21
C LYS A 4 6.95 -2.69 12.49
N ARG A 5 7.92 -2.43 11.60
CA ARG A 5 9.30 -2.90 11.79
C ARG A 5 9.95 -2.27 13.02
N THR A 6 9.70 -0.98 13.24
CA THR A 6 10.19 -0.28 14.44
C THR A 6 9.57 -0.84 15.71
N VAL A 7 8.25 -1.05 15.75
CA VAL A 7 7.54 -1.62 16.91
C VAL A 7 8.04 -3.04 17.21
N LEU A 8 8.22 -3.89 16.20
CA LEU A 8 8.80 -5.22 16.37
C LEU A 8 10.23 -5.19 16.93
N ALA A 9 11.08 -4.28 16.42
CA ALA A 9 12.45 -4.13 16.91
C ALA A 9 12.46 -3.65 18.38
N CYS A 10 11.58 -2.72 18.74
CA CYS A 10 11.43 -2.28 20.13
C CYS A 10 10.92 -3.40 21.04
N LEU A 11 9.90 -4.15 20.61
CA LEU A 11 9.35 -5.27 21.37
C LEU A 11 10.41 -6.33 21.63
N HIS A 12 11.18 -6.69 20.61
CA HIS A 12 12.27 -7.67 20.74
C HIS A 12 13.32 -7.21 21.75
N ARG A 13 13.70 -5.92 21.75
CA ARG A 13 14.63 -5.36 22.73
C ARG A 13 14.09 -5.42 24.16
N VAL A 14 12.81 -5.13 24.36
CA VAL A 14 12.16 -5.20 25.68
C VAL A 14 12.09 -6.64 26.19
N GLN A 15 11.83 -7.60 25.31
CA GLN A 15 11.81 -9.03 25.65
C GLN A 15 13.20 -9.54 26.08
N LEU A 16 14.26 -9.17 25.35
CA LEU A 16 15.64 -9.49 25.74
C LEU A 16 16.01 -8.87 27.10
N GLU A 17 15.56 -7.64 27.37
CA GLU A 17 15.83 -7.01 28.67
C GLU A 17 15.02 -7.67 29.80
N LEU A 18 13.79 -8.11 29.54
CA LEU A 18 12.96 -8.84 30.51
C LEU A 18 13.57 -10.20 30.90
N GLU A 19 14.20 -10.90 29.96
CA GLU A 19 14.96 -12.13 30.24
C GLU A 19 16.14 -11.88 31.18
N ARG A 20 16.69 -10.66 31.15
CA ARG A 20 17.82 -10.24 31.98
C ARG A 20 17.39 -9.67 33.34
N VAL A 21 16.33 -8.86 33.34
CA VAL A 21 15.80 -8.11 34.47
C VAL A 21 14.27 -8.16 34.44
N GLY A 22 13.69 -8.93 35.36
CA GLY A 22 12.24 -8.98 35.56
C GLY A 22 11.70 -7.69 36.18
N SER A 23 11.50 -6.65 35.38
CA SER A 23 10.95 -5.36 35.82
C SER A 23 9.49 -5.19 35.43
N GLU A 24 8.65 -4.80 36.38
CA GLU A 24 7.21 -4.56 36.14
C GLU A 24 6.97 -3.46 35.09
N SER A 25 7.85 -2.45 35.03
CA SER A 25 7.76 -1.38 34.03
C SER A 25 8.03 -1.89 32.61
N LEU A 26 8.96 -2.84 32.46
CA LEU A 26 9.24 -3.51 31.19
C LEU A 26 8.08 -4.41 30.75
N VAL A 27 7.42 -5.11 31.68
CA VAL A 27 6.22 -5.92 31.38
C VAL A 27 5.07 -5.02 30.90
N ARG A 28 4.87 -3.86 31.52
CA ARG A 28 3.86 -2.89 31.07
C ARG A 28 4.20 -2.35 29.68
N LEU A 29 5.47 -2.04 29.43
CA LEU A 29 5.94 -1.58 28.13
C LEU A 29 5.75 -2.64 27.04
N GLU A 30 6.03 -3.90 27.34
CA GLU A 30 5.82 -5.03 26.43
C GLU A 30 4.34 -5.12 26.01
N LYS A 31 3.41 -5.08 26.98
CA LYS A 31 1.96 -5.09 26.71
C LYS A 31 1.53 -3.94 25.80
N THR A 32 2.03 -2.72 26.06
CA THR A 32 1.73 -1.56 25.22
C THR A 32 2.23 -1.75 23.79
N LEU A 33 3.45 -2.24 23.62
CA LEU A 33 4.03 -2.51 22.30
C LEU A 33 3.29 -3.63 21.54
N GLN A 34 2.78 -4.65 22.25
CA GLN A 34 1.94 -5.69 21.66
C GLN A 34 0.60 -5.14 21.16
N VAL A 35 -0.04 -4.24 21.92
CA VAL A 35 -1.27 -3.56 21.49
C VAL A 35 -0.99 -2.72 20.25
N GLU A 36 0.06 -1.90 20.26
CA GLU A 36 0.44 -1.08 19.10
C GLU A 36 0.75 -1.95 17.87
N LEU A 37 1.42 -3.10 18.05
CA LEU A 37 1.70 -4.04 16.97
C LEU A 37 0.42 -4.61 16.34
N ASN A 38 -0.57 -4.95 17.17
CA ASN A 38 -1.86 -5.44 16.72
C ASN A 38 -2.62 -4.37 15.94
N GLU A 39 -2.67 -3.14 16.43
CA GLU A 39 -3.30 -2.01 15.74
C GLU A 39 -2.68 -1.74 14.38
N VAL A 40 -1.34 -1.65 14.31
CA VAL A 40 -0.62 -1.42 13.05
C VAL A 40 -0.86 -2.59 12.08
N SER A 41 -0.93 -3.82 12.57
CA SER A 41 -1.19 -5.00 11.72
C SER A 41 -2.62 -5.00 11.17
N LEU A 42 -3.61 -4.62 11.98
CA LEU A 42 -5.00 -4.48 11.55
C LEU A 42 -5.15 -3.39 10.48
N GLN A 43 -4.51 -2.23 10.68
CA GLN A 43 -4.51 -1.15 9.69
C GLN A 43 -3.89 -1.58 8.35
N GLU A 44 -2.79 -2.33 8.40
CA GLU A 44 -2.18 -2.91 7.20
C GLU A 44 -3.15 -3.88 6.51
N GLU A 45 -3.78 -4.77 7.25
CA GLU A 45 -4.75 -5.73 6.71
C GLU A 45 -5.92 -5.03 6.01
N LEU A 46 -6.52 -4.02 6.65
CA LEU A 46 -7.59 -3.22 6.06
C LEU A 46 -7.14 -2.51 4.78
N LEU A 47 -5.92 -1.97 4.75
CA LEU A 47 -5.36 -1.34 3.55
C LEU A 47 -5.19 -2.36 2.41
N TRP A 48 -4.68 -3.55 2.70
CA TRP A 48 -4.53 -4.61 1.70
C TRP A 48 -5.88 -5.13 1.21
N PHE A 49 -6.85 -5.26 2.11
CA PHE A 49 -8.21 -5.60 1.78
C PHE A 49 -8.81 -4.59 0.79
N GLN A 50 -8.79 -3.30 1.11
CA GLN A 50 -9.28 -2.22 0.24
C GLN A 50 -8.60 -2.27 -1.15
N ASN A 51 -7.28 -2.40 -1.17
CA ASN A 51 -6.51 -2.45 -2.42
C ASN A 51 -6.77 -3.74 -3.23
N SER A 52 -7.13 -4.83 -2.58
CA SER A 52 -7.40 -6.11 -3.24
C SER A 52 -8.75 -6.14 -3.96
N ARG A 53 -9.69 -5.23 -3.65
CA ARG A 53 -11.10 -5.20 -4.13
C ARG A 53 -11.80 -6.58 -4.13
N GLU A 54 -11.54 -7.41 -3.12
CA GLU A 54 -12.14 -8.74 -2.94
C GLU A 54 -13.26 -8.68 -1.89
N LYS A 55 -14.31 -9.51 -1.98
CA LYS A 55 -15.40 -9.55 -0.97
C LYS A 55 -14.95 -10.36 0.24
N TRP A 56 -15.12 -9.80 1.45
CA TRP A 56 -14.61 -10.22 2.77
C TRP A 56 -14.82 -11.69 3.22
N VAL A 57 -15.54 -12.54 2.47
CA VAL A 57 -16.25 -13.69 3.07
C VAL A 57 -15.54 -15.05 2.97
N LYS A 58 -14.50 -15.23 2.14
CA LYS A 58 -14.03 -16.60 1.86
C LYS A 58 -12.86 -17.13 2.70
N PHE A 59 -12.08 -16.28 3.36
CA PHE A 59 -10.93 -16.73 4.15
C PHE A 59 -10.74 -15.80 5.36
N GLY A 60 -10.96 -16.32 6.57
CA GLY A 60 -10.87 -15.56 7.82
C GLY A 60 -9.53 -14.86 8.09
N ASP A 61 -9.49 -14.14 9.20
CA ASP A 61 -8.61 -13.06 9.71
C ASP A 61 -7.07 -13.22 9.66
N ARG A 62 -6.49 -14.01 8.75
CA ARG A 62 -5.04 -14.27 8.74
C ARG A 62 -4.38 -14.33 7.37
N ASN A 63 -5.05 -13.91 6.29
CA ASN A 63 -4.49 -14.09 4.95
C ASN A 63 -3.86 -12.83 4.32
N SER A 64 -3.11 -12.06 5.11
CA SER A 64 -2.38 -10.87 4.61
C SER A 64 -1.53 -11.22 3.39
N LYS A 65 -0.86 -12.39 3.36
CA LYS A 65 -0.06 -12.85 2.21
C LYS A 65 -0.89 -13.01 0.93
N PHE A 66 -2.11 -13.53 1.02
CA PHE A 66 -3.01 -13.65 -0.12
C PHE A 66 -3.42 -12.27 -0.65
N PHE A 67 -3.86 -11.37 0.23
CA PHE A 67 -4.23 -10.02 -0.18
C PHE A 67 -3.05 -9.24 -0.77
N HIS A 68 -1.87 -9.36 -0.17
CA HIS A 68 -0.63 -8.82 -0.73
C HIS A 68 -0.34 -9.35 -2.13
N ALA A 69 -0.39 -10.67 -2.33
CA ALA A 69 -0.16 -11.29 -3.63
C ALA A 69 -1.20 -10.82 -4.67
N GLN A 70 -2.46 -10.72 -4.28
CA GLN A 70 -3.54 -10.25 -5.13
C GLN A 70 -3.40 -8.77 -5.49
N THR A 71 -3.04 -7.91 -4.53
CA THR A 71 -2.75 -6.49 -4.78
C THR A 71 -1.56 -6.34 -5.71
N LEU A 72 -0.46 -7.08 -5.50
CA LEU A 72 0.69 -7.07 -6.39
C LEU A 72 0.33 -7.55 -7.80
N SER A 73 -0.49 -8.59 -7.92
CA SER A 73 -1.01 -9.06 -9.21
C SER A 73 -1.81 -7.97 -9.93
N ARG A 74 -2.68 -7.26 -9.22
CA ARG A 74 -3.44 -6.12 -9.77
C ARG A 74 -2.54 -4.95 -10.16
N ILE A 75 -1.56 -4.58 -9.33
CA ILE A 75 -0.59 -3.53 -9.65
C ILE A 75 0.18 -3.89 -10.92
N ARG A 76 0.61 -5.14 -11.07
CA ARG A 76 1.31 -5.61 -12.28
C ARG A 76 0.40 -5.55 -13.52
N ARG A 77 -0.85 -5.98 -13.40
CA ARG A 77 -1.82 -5.95 -14.51
C ARG A 77 -2.20 -4.53 -14.93
N ASN A 78 -2.34 -3.63 -13.97
CA ASN A 78 -2.77 -2.25 -14.22
C ASN A 78 -1.61 -1.29 -14.47
N LYS A 79 -0.37 -1.78 -14.45
CA LYS A 79 0.79 -0.95 -14.72
C LYS A 79 0.77 -0.56 -16.20
N ILE A 80 0.69 0.75 -16.45
CA ILE A 80 0.90 1.31 -17.78
C ILE A 80 2.41 1.22 -18.06
N TRP A 81 2.79 0.32 -18.97
CA TRP A 81 4.19 0.12 -19.36
C TRP A 81 4.70 1.20 -20.32
N GLY A 82 3.78 1.76 -21.09
CA GLY A 82 4.04 2.80 -22.06
C GLY A 82 2.73 3.20 -22.73
N LEU A 83 2.79 4.30 -23.47
CA LEU A 83 1.68 4.79 -24.28
C LEU A 83 2.21 5.05 -25.68
N PHE A 84 1.36 4.81 -26.67
CA PHE A 84 1.59 5.34 -28.01
C PHE A 84 1.28 6.83 -28.03
N PHE A 85 2.22 7.59 -28.59
CA PHE A 85 2.01 8.99 -28.90
C PHE A 85 1.25 9.15 -30.22
N LEU A 86 0.69 10.34 -30.44
CA LEU A 86 -0.07 10.68 -31.65
C LEU A 86 0.78 10.57 -32.93
N ASP A 87 2.11 10.64 -32.80
CA ASP A 87 3.07 10.43 -33.88
C ASP A 87 3.40 8.95 -34.13
N GLY A 88 2.76 8.02 -33.41
CA GLY A 88 2.98 6.58 -33.52
C GLY A 88 4.15 6.05 -32.69
N THR A 89 4.87 6.90 -31.95
CA THR A 89 6.02 6.48 -31.16
C THR A 89 5.58 5.77 -29.86
N TRP A 90 6.17 4.62 -29.56
CA TRP A 90 6.01 3.96 -28.27
C TRP A 90 6.92 4.60 -27.22
N GLN A 91 6.35 5.20 -26.18
CA GLN A 91 7.12 5.81 -25.10
C GLN A 91 6.94 5.08 -23.78
N THR A 92 8.04 4.85 -23.06
CA THR A 92 8.08 4.16 -21.76
C THR A 92 8.69 5.01 -20.65
N ASP A 93 9.31 6.15 -20.99
CA ASP A 93 9.89 7.10 -20.04
C ASP A 93 8.79 7.73 -19.16
N PRO A 94 8.82 7.50 -17.83
CA PRO A 94 7.82 8.02 -16.91
C PRO A 94 7.69 9.54 -16.90
N SER A 95 8.80 10.27 -17.05
CA SER A 95 8.81 11.74 -17.06
C SER A 95 8.13 12.28 -18.32
N LEU A 96 8.41 11.68 -19.49
CA LEU A 96 7.76 12.06 -20.74
C LEU A 96 6.27 11.69 -20.77
N LEU A 97 5.92 10.51 -20.24
CA LEU A 97 4.52 10.09 -20.10
C LEU A 97 3.73 11.04 -19.18
N GLN A 98 4.32 11.48 -18.07
CA GLN A 98 3.70 12.42 -17.14
C GLN A 98 3.42 13.78 -17.81
N VAL A 99 4.42 14.35 -18.50
CA VAL A 99 4.28 15.64 -19.20
C VAL A 99 3.18 15.56 -20.27
N LYS A 100 3.16 14.48 -21.04
CA LYS A 100 2.13 14.29 -22.09
C LYS A 100 0.73 14.07 -21.50
N ALA A 101 0.61 13.28 -20.43
CA ALA A 101 -0.66 13.09 -19.74
C ALA A 101 -1.21 14.42 -19.21
N LEU A 102 -0.36 15.24 -18.57
CA LEU A 102 -0.73 16.58 -18.12
C LEU A 102 -1.18 17.46 -19.28
N CYS A 103 -0.40 17.54 -20.36
CA CYS A 103 -0.75 18.34 -21.53
C CYS A 103 -2.11 17.93 -22.14
N PHE A 104 -2.34 16.61 -22.28
CA PHE A 104 -3.61 16.06 -22.78
C PHE A 104 -4.80 16.47 -21.89
N PHE A 105 -4.71 16.23 -20.58
CA PHE A 105 -5.82 16.53 -19.67
C PHE A 105 -6.02 18.05 -19.51
N THR A 106 -4.94 18.84 -19.47
CA THR A 106 -5.05 20.31 -19.47
C THR A 106 -5.80 20.79 -20.71
N GLN A 107 -5.47 20.28 -21.90
CA GLN A 107 -6.20 20.60 -23.13
C GLN A 107 -7.65 20.11 -23.08
N LEU A 108 -7.90 18.89 -22.62
CA LEU A 108 -9.24 18.31 -22.50
C LEU A 108 -10.16 19.15 -21.59
N PHE A 109 -9.64 19.60 -20.45
CA PHE A 109 -10.40 20.39 -19.47
C PHE A 109 -10.40 21.89 -19.75
N SER A 110 -9.50 22.39 -20.61
CA SER A 110 -9.46 23.80 -21.02
C SER A 110 -10.22 24.04 -22.34
N SER A 111 -10.38 23.01 -23.16
CA SER A 111 -11.21 23.06 -24.36
C SER A 111 -12.68 22.97 -23.96
N LYS A 112 -13.48 23.99 -24.30
CA LYS A 112 -14.94 24.03 -24.09
C LYS A 112 -15.74 23.02 -24.94
N MET A 113 -15.15 21.92 -25.40
CA MET A 113 -15.84 20.91 -26.17
C MET A 113 -15.69 19.54 -25.53
N LEU A 114 -16.66 19.21 -24.66
CA LEU A 114 -17.02 17.82 -24.46
C LEU A 114 -17.58 17.30 -25.80
N PRO A 115 -17.01 16.24 -26.41
CA PRO A 115 -17.71 15.57 -27.49
C PRO A 115 -19.05 15.04 -26.95
N PRO A 116 -20.14 15.08 -27.75
CA PRO A 116 -21.42 14.54 -27.32
C PRO A 116 -21.23 13.07 -26.95
N ILE A 117 -21.70 12.70 -25.76
CA ILE A 117 -21.83 11.31 -25.37
C ILE A 117 -22.94 10.73 -26.26
N SER A 118 -22.56 9.89 -27.21
CA SER A 118 -23.46 8.98 -27.94
C SER A 118 -23.71 7.73 -27.11
#